data_AF-A0AAD0X680-F1
#
_entry.id   AF-A0AAD0X680-F1
#
_cell.length_a   1.000
_cell.length_b   1.000
_cell.length_c   1.000
_cell.angle_alpha   90.00
_cell.angle_beta   90.00
_cell.angle_gamma   90.00
#
_symmetry.space_group_name_H-M   'P 1'
#
loop_
_entity.id
_entity.type
_entity.pdbx_description
1 polymer ?
#
loop_
_entity_poly.entity_id
_entity_poly.type
_entity_poly.pdbx_seq_one_letter_code
_entity_poly.pdbx_strand_id
1 'polypeptide(L)'
;MGKIRSRMIFEIITIVGILTFAVISLMPATTKRQSVQLDHGRMSYSGAVLKHKFDGQGTLQIQKQGRYVGNFANGRFEGPGEFIAPNGWRLQGDFSKGELNGVVKLRVGN
;
A
#
# COMPACT_ATOMS: atom_id res chain seq x y z
N MET A 1 15.35 17.69 47.03
CA MET A 1 14.11 17.17 46.40
C MET A 1 14.00 17.41 44.87
N GLY A 2 14.97 18.04 44.18
CA GLY A 2 14.84 18.36 42.74
C GLY A 2 15.42 17.32 41.76
N LYS A 3 16.47 16.57 42.16
CA LYS A 3 17.17 15.60 41.29
C LYS A 3 16.30 14.40 40.88
N ILE A 4 15.40 13.94 41.76
CA ILE A 4 14.51 12.79 41.49
C ILE A 4 13.40 13.16 40.50
N ARG A 5 12.83 14.37 40.63
CA ARG A 5 11.82 14.88 39.70
C ARG A 5 12.36 15.06 38.29
N SER A 6 13.60 15.56 38.14
CA SER A 6 14.23 15.69 36.82
C SER A 6 14.48 14.34 36.15
N ARG A 7 14.98 13.33 36.88
CA ARG A 7 15.18 11.97 36.34
C ARG A 7 13.88 11.33 35.88
N MET A 8 12.83 11.46 36.70
CA MET A 8 11.48 10.98 36.38
C MET A 8 10.89 11.68 35.14
N ILE A 9 11.16 12.98 34.94
CA ILE A 9 10.75 13.70 33.73
C ILE A 9 11.45 13.16 32.48
N PHE A 10 12.76 12.87 32.54
CA PHE A 10 13.49 12.28 31.41
C PHE A 10 12.98 10.88 31.03
N GLU A 11 12.67 10.05 32.03
CA GLU A 11 12.08 8.73 31.79
C GLU A 11 10.71 8.85 31.11
N ILE A 12 9.85 9.74 31.58
CA ILE A 12 8.54 9.99 30.97
C ILE A 12 8.70 10.50 29.53
N ILE A 13 9.60 11.46 29.27
CA ILE A 13 9.84 11.98 27.91
C ILE A 13 10.33 10.87 26.98
N THR A 14 11.21 9.99 27.46
CA THR A 14 11.74 8.87 26.67
C THR A 14 10.65 7.86 26.35
N ILE A 15 9.82 7.51 27.33
CA ILE A 15 8.69 6.59 27.12
C ILE A 15 7.68 7.19 26.16
N VAL A 16 7.30 8.47 26.34
CA VAL A 16 6.39 9.16 25.43
C VAL A 16 6.98 9.22 24.02
N GLY A 17 8.29 9.49 23.88
CA GLY A 17 9.00 9.48 22.61
C GLY A 17 9.01 8.11 21.92
N ILE A 18 9.21 7.03 22.67
CA ILE A 18 9.15 5.66 22.13
C ILE A 18 7.73 5.32 21.71
N LEU A 19 6.73 5.68 22.52
CA LEU A 19 5.33 5.43 22.20
C LEU A 19 4.88 6.22 20.97
N THR A 20 5.31 7.47 20.81
CA THR A 20 4.99 8.27 19.60
C THR A 20 5.67 7.68 18.36
N PHE A 21 6.94 7.28 18.46
CA PHE A 21 7.65 6.64 17.34
C PHE A 21 7.02 5.30 16.96
N ALA A 22 6.61 4.50 17.95
CA ALA A 22 5.87 3.26 17.74
C ALA A 22 4.55 3.54 17.02
N VAL A 23 3.76 4.52 17.46
CA VAL A 23 2.51 4.89 16.79
C VAL A 23 2.74 5.34 15.35
N ILE A 24 3.77 6.15 15.07
CA ILE A 24 4.13 6.56 13.70
C ILE A 24 4.57 5.35 12.85
N SER A 25 5.29 4.39 13.44
CA SER A 25 5.67 3.14 12.76
C SER A 25 4.47 2.21 12.48
N LEU A 26 3.39 2.33 13.26
CA LEU A 26 2.11 1.64 13.00
C LEU A 26 1.23 2.39 12.00
N MET A 27 1.48 3.68 11.75
CA MET A 27 0.81 4.40 10.67
C MET A 27 1.38 3.91 9.32
N PRO A 28 0.53 3.58 8.34
CA PRO A 28 1.01 3.19 7.03
C PRO A 28 1.83 4.32 6.44
N ALA A 29 3.04 4.01 5.92
CA ALA A 29 3.88 5.00 5.26
C ALA A 29 3.05 5.71 4.18
N THR A 30 2.79 7.01 4.38
CA THR A 30 2.03 7.85 3.46
C THR A 30 2.90 8.14 2.24
N THR A 31 3.07 7.12 1.40
CA THR A 31 3.69 7.26 0.09
C THR A 31 2.88 8.32 -0.66
N LYS A 32 3.54 9.40 -1.09
CA LYS A 32 2.95 10.47 -1.90
C LYS A 32 2.31 9.85 -3.15
N ARG A 33 1.03 9.48 -3.05
CA ARG A 33 0.31 8.80 -4.13
C ARG A 33 0.07 9.82 -5.24
N GLN A 34 0.72 9.60 -6.37
CA GLN A 34 0.36 10.31 -7.59
C GLN A 34 -0.86 9.61 -8.19
N SER A 35 -1.89 10.38 -8.50
CA SER A 35 -3.06 9.87 -9.21
C SER A 35 -2.92 10.26 -10.68
N VAL A 36 -2.60 9.28 -11.52
CA VAL A 36 -2.38 9.44 -12.96
C VAL A 36 -3.60 8.87 -13.69
N GLN A 37 -4.22 9.67 -14.57
CA GLN A 37 -5.21 9.16 -15.50
C GLN A 37 -4.50 8.78 -16.81
N LEU A 38 -4.75 7.57 -17.30
CA LEU A 38 -4.19 7.05 -18.54
C LEU A 38 -5.32 6.74 -19.51
N ASP A 39 -4.95 6.67 -20.79
CA ASP A 39 -5.83 6.17 -21.85
C ASP A 39 -7.17 6.92 -21.94
N HIS A 40 -7.11 8.26 -21.97
CA HIS A 40 -8.29 9.15 -21.95
C HIS A 40 -9.23 8.94 -20.76
N GLY A 41 -8.68 8.55 -19.61
CA GLY A 41 -9.42 8.30 -18.38
C GLY A 41 -9.96 6.88 -18.27
N ARG A 42 -9.71 6.00 -19.24
CA ARG A 42 -10.10 4.57 -19.18
C ARG A 42 -9.35 3.82 -18.08
N MET A 43 -8.19 4.31 -17.66
CA MET A 43 -7.43 3.74 -16.56
C MET A 43 -6.99 4.85 -15.60
N SER A 44 -6.97 4.57 -14.31
CA SER A 44 -6.36 5.45 -13.33
C SER A 44 -5.43 4.67 -12.42
N TYR A 45 -4.26 5.22 -12.17
CA TYR A 45 -3.27 4.65 -11.27
C TYR A 45 -3.05 5.60 -10.09
N SER A 46 -3.07 5.06 -8.87
CA SER A 46 -2.78 5.78 -7.65
C SER A 46 -1.65 5.08 -6.91
N GLY A 47 -0.44 5.63 -6.95
CA GLY A 47 0.74 4.99 -6.39
C GLY A 47 2.03 5.76 -6.66
N ALA A 48 3.17 5.12 -6.39
CA ALA A 48 4.46 5.67 -6.78
C ALA A 48 4.75 5.39 -8.26
N VAL A 49 5.45 6.34 -8.89
CA VAL A 49 5.88 6.26 -10.28
C VAL A 49 7.38 6.56 -10.30
N LEU A 50 8.16 5.65 -10.86
CA LEU A 50 9.60 5.77 -11.00
C LEU A 50 9.97 5.64 -12.47
N LYS A 51 10.74 6.60 -13.02
CA LYS A 51 11.17 6.60 -14.44
C LYS A 51 10.00 6.38 -15.41
N HIS A 52 8.88 7.07 -15.18
CA HIS A 52 7.63 6.96 -15.97
C HIS A 52 6.97 5.57 -15.95
N LYS A 53 7.29 4.72 -14.96
CA LYS A 53 6.68 3.40 -14.77
C LYS A 53 6.07 3.29 -13.38
N PHE A 54 4.99 2.53 -13.25
CA PHE A 54 4.42 2.20 -11.94
C PHE A 54 5.42 1.39 -11.12
N ASP A 55 5.60 1.77 -9.88
CA ASP A 55 6.61 1.20 -8.99
C ASP A 55 6.13 1.27 -7.53
N GLY A 56 6.44 0.23 -6.75
CA GLY A 56 6.02 0.13 -5.36
C GLY A 56 4.52 -0.16 -5.20
N GLN A 57 3.98 0.13 -4.01
CA GLN A 57 2.55 -0.06 -3.75
C GLN A 57 1.68 0.93 -4.51
N GLY A 58 0.65 0.40 -5.18
CA GLY A 58 -0.30 1.21 -5.93
C GLY A 58 -1.65 0.53 -6.14
N THR A 59 -2.58 1.32 -6.66
CA THR A 59 -3.90 0.87 -7.11
C THR A 59 -4.05 1.24 -8.58
N LEU A 60 -4.25 0.25 -9.44
CA LEU A 60 -4.63 0.45 -10.84
C LEU A 60 -6.11 0.13 -11.01
N GLN A 61 -6.91 1.14 -11.33
CA GLN A 61 -8.31 1.00 -11.69
C GLN A 61 -8.42 1.02 -13.21
N ILE A 62 -9.08 0.01 -13.76
CA ILE A 62 -9.41 -0.07 -15.18
C ILE A 62 -10.93 0.03 -15.29
N GLN A 63 -11.42 1.01 -16.05
CA GLN A 63 -12.86 1.20 -16.23
C GLN A 63 -13.50 -0.09 -16.72
N LYS A 64 -14.61 -0.49 -16.08
CA LYS A 64 -15.42 -1.68 -16.41
C LYS A 64 -14.71 -3.04 -16.31
N GLN A 65 -13.40 -3.10 -16.03
CA GLN A 65 -12.66 -4.36 -15.90
C GLN A 65 -12.35 -4.71 -14.45
N GLY A 66 -12.24 -3.72 -13.56
CA GLY A 66 -11.96 -3.93 -12.14
C GLY A 66 -10.79 -3.09 -11.66
N ARG A 67 -10.28 -3.39 -10.47
CA ARG A 67 -9.07 -2.76 -9.93
C ARG A 67 -8.10 -3.76 -9.37
N TYR A 68 -6.82 -3.49 -9.56
CA TYR A 68 -5.72 -4.18 -8.90
C TYR A 68 -5.17 -3.31 -7.78
N VAL A 69 -4.96 -3.90 -6.60
CA VAL A 69 -4.30 -3.29 -5.45
C VAL A 69 -3.13 -4.17 -5.06
N GLY A 70 -1.92 -3.64 -5.13
CA GLY A 70 -0.74 -4.44 -4.83
C GLY A 70 0.54 -3.70 -5.18
N ASN A 71 1.64 -4.46 -5.22
CA ASN A 71 2.94 -3.91 -5.55
C ASN A 71 3.20 -3.99 -7.06
N PHE A 72 3.99 -3.02 -7.55
CA PHE A 72 4.38 -2.86 -8.94
C PHE A 72 5.89 -2.80 -9.05
N ALA A 73 6.44 -3.38 -10.13
CA ALA A 73 7.84 -3.24 -10.49
C ALA A 73 7.95 -3.05 -12.00
N ASN A 74 8.67 -2.02 -12.44
CA ASN A 74 8.86 -1.72 -13.85
C ASN A 74 7.55 -1.63 -14.66
N GLY A 75 6.46 -1.16 -14.03
CA GLY A 75 5.14 -1.04 -14.67
C GLY A 75 4.30 -2.31 -14.72
N ARG A 76 4.73 -3.40 -14.08
CA ARG A 76 4.00 -4.68 -14.02
C ARG A 76 3.62 -5.03 -12.58
N PHE A 77 2.62 -5.88 -12.40
CA PHE A 77 2.26 -6.42 -11.08
C PHE A 77 3.40 -7.32 -10.55
N GLU A 78 3.79 -7.12 -9.30
CA GLU A 78 4.90 -7.83 -8.66
C GLU A 78 4.65 -8.02 -7.16
N GLY A 79 4.88 -9.22 -6.64
CA GLY A 79 4.62 -9.62 -5.26
C GLY A 79 3.12 -9.76 -4.95
N PRO A 80 2.73 -9.69 -3.67
CA PRO A 80 1.35 -9.91 -3.25
C PRO A 80 0.42 -8.80 -3.74
N GLY A 81 -0.73 -9.21 -4.27
CA GLY A 81 -1.76 -8.31 -4.77
C GLY A 81 -3.17 -8.89 -4.69
N GLU A 82 -4.16 -8.01 -4.83
CA GLU A 82 -5.59 -8.34 -4.92
C GLU A 82 -6.19 -7.69 -6.16
N PHE A 83 -6.78 -8.51 -7.04
CA PHE A 83 -7.63 -8.05 -8.13
C PHE A 83 -9.09 -8.11 -7.69
N ILE A 84 -9.81 -7.01 -7.89
CA ILE A 84 -11.21 -6.85 -7.52
C ILE A 84 -12.00 -6.60 -8.81
N ALA A 85 -12.83 -7.57 -9.16
CA ALA A 85 -13.62 -7.52 -10.37
C ALA A 85 -14.85 -6.59 -10.23
N PRO A 86 -15.48 -6.17 -11.34
CA PRO A 86 -16.62 -5.25 -11.32
C PRO A 86 -17.84 -5.83 -10.60
N ASN A 87 -18.03 -7.15 -10.68
CA ASN A 87 -19.06 -7.93 -9.99
C ASN A 87 -18.65 -8.33 -8.56
N GLY A 88 -17.57 -7.78 -8.02
CA GLY A 88 -17.26 -7.84 -6.59
C GLY A 88 -16.48 -9.07 -6.12
N TRP A 89 -16.22 -10.07 -6.97
CA TRP A 89 -15.27 -11.12 -6.60
C TRP A 89 -13.85 -10.57 -6.53
N ARG A 90 -13.08 -11.17 -5.64
CA ARG A 90 -11.71 -10.78 -5.32
C ARG A 90 -10.79 -11.96 -5.51
N LEU A 91 -9.67 -11.72 -6.18
CA LEU A 91 -8.62 -12.68 -6.44
C LEU A 91 -7.35 -12.19 -5.76
N GLN A 92 -6.95 -12.83 -4.68
CA GLN A 92 -5.73 -12.51 -3.95
C GLN A 92 -4.66 -13.56 -4.28
N GLY A 93 -3.45 -13.11 -4.59
CA GLY A 93 -2.32 -14.00 -4.87
C GLY A 93 -1.01 -13.24 -5.01
N ASP A 94 0.05 -13.96 -5.35
CA ASP A 94 1.37 -13.39 -5.60
C ASP A 94 1.59 -13.24 -7.12
N PHE A 95 2.14 -12.11 -7.56
CA PHE A 95 2.36 -11.80 -8.96
C PHE A 95 3.86 -11.73 -9.25
N SER A 96 4.32 -12.22 -10.39
CA SER A 96 5.68 -11.93 -10.85
C SER A 96 5.67 -11.62 -12.34
N LYS A 97 6.32 -10.52 -12.71
CA LYS A 97 6.39 -10.01 -14.10
C LYS A 97 5.01 -9.81 -14.73
N GLY A 98 3.99 -9.53 -13.92
CA GLY A 98 2.61 -9.34 -14.36
C GLY A 98 1.75 -10.62 -14.41
N GLU A 99 2.33 -11.78 -14.14
CA GLU A 99 1.62 -13.06 -14.14
C GLU A 99 1.28 -13.47 -12.71
N LEU A 100 0.11 -14.06 -12.53
CA LEU A 100 -0.35 -14.56 -11.23
C LEU A 100 0.30 -15.92 -10.97
N ASN A 101 1.11 -16.01 -9.92
CA ASN A 101 1.86 -17.19 -9.54
C ASN A 101 1.34 -17.82 -8.24
N GLY A 102 1.42 -19.15 -8.18
CA GLY A 102 1.13 -19.91 -6.97
C GLY A 102 -0.35 -20.05 -6.65
N VAL A 103 -0.65 -20.28 -5.36
CA VAL A 103 -2.00 -20.54 -4.88
C VAL A 103 -2.76 -19.23 -4.73
N VAL A 104 -3.92 -19.16 -5.39
CA VAL A 104 -4.79 -17.98 -5.39
C VAL A 104 -5.96 -18.19 -4.44
N LYS A 105 -6.37 -17.12 -3.75
CA LYS A 105 -7.57 -17.12 -2.92
C LYS A 105 -8.67 -16.32 -3.62
N LEU A 106 -9.68 -17.03 -4.09
CA LEU A 106 -10.90 -16.45 -4.63
C LEU A 106 -11.91 -16.18 -3.51
N ARG A 107 -12.47 -14.97 -3.46
CA ARG A 107 -13.59 -14.60 -2.59
C ARG A 107 -14.72 -14.03 -3.44
N VAL A 108 -15.91 -14.61 -3.35
CA VAL A 108 -17.11 -14.10 -4.04
C VAL A 108 -17.78 -13.08 -3.11
N GLY A 109 -18.23 -11.95 -3.66
CA GLY A 109 -19.06 -11.01 -2.91
C GLY A 109 -20.38 -11.66 -2.53
N ASN A 110 -20.77 -11.55 -1.26
CA ASN A 110 -22.01 -12.12 -0.71
C ASN A 110 -23.25 -11.37 -1.20
#